data_AF-A0A2D7M306-F1
#
_entry.id   AF-A0A2D7M306-F1
#
_cell.length_a   1.000
_cell.length_b   1.000
_cell.length_c   1.000
_cell.angle_alpha   90.00
_cell.angle_beta   90.00
_cell.angle_gamma   90.00
#
_symmetry.space_group_name_H-M   'P 1'
#
loop_
_entity.id
_entity.type
_entity.pdbx_description
1 polymer ?
#
loop_
_entity_poly.entity_id
_entity_poly.type
_entity_poly.pdbx_seq_one_letter_code
_entity_poly.pdbx_strand_id
1 'polypeptide(L)'
;CDDCSSGTNNTANDGFDFDGDGLCDLGDPDDDNDGALDGVDSNDNNPSICTDTDMDGCDDCFGGSFDPANDGTDTDGDGICDLTDNDIDGDGFENSCDADVNGDGIVEGTDCNENGKLDFCDIADGTSLDCNSDNVPDECEIAVNGSLDCDSDGALDTCELIAGTGTDCDTDGLLDNCAITAGSLDCNFDNIPDECQSDCNGNGIPDDCDITSGAGIDCNFNGVPDSCDFVAGAPDCNTNNILDECESDCDADGTIDDCAILAGAADCNNNGIPDPCDIASGTSSDIHGDQIPDSCQGSPFVRGDSNRDGQMDVSDAIQILVFLFQGGTNNCQPAMDFNGDENVDLSDVLSSLNFVFTGTGVPSAPYPDCDWPSGLLGSCEASLLCP
;
A
#
# COMPACT_ATOMS: atom_id res chain seq x y z
N CYS A 1 -50.84 -35.50 69.05
CA CYS A 1 -51.86 -36.56 69.21
C CYS A 1 -52.04 -37.05 70.64
N ASP A 2 -53.17 -36.71 71.30
CA ASP A 2 -53.60 -37.37 72.54
C ASP A 2 -53.74 -38.89 72.30
N ASP A 3 -53.13 -39.70 73.17
CA ASP A 3 -53.19 -41.16 73.17
C ASP A 3 -54.62 -41.71 73.01
N CYS A 4 -55.65 -40.90 73.31
CA CYS A 4 -57.07 -41.28 73.28
C CYS A 4 -57.84 -40.90 72.00
N SER A 5 -57.24 -40.23 71.01
CA SER A 5 -57.93 -39.68 69.83
C SER A 5 -58.60 -40.74 68.94
N SER A 6 -58.06 -41.97 68.87
CA SER A 6 -58.68 -43.10 68.15
C SER A 6 -59.80 -43.81 68.91
N GLY A 7 -60.22 -43.26 70.07
CA GLY A 7 -61.19 -43.88 70.98
C GLY A 7 -60.60 -44.99 71.87
N THR A 8 -59.30 -45.28 71.77
CA THR A 8 -58.57 -46.21 72.64
C THR A 8 -57.14 -45.74 72.88
N ASN A 9 -56.65 -45.78 74.13
CA ASN A 9 -55.26 -45.44 74.47
C ASN A 9 -54.27 -46.35 73.71
N ASN A 10 -53.60 -45.81 72.68
CA ASN A 10 -52.68 -46.57 71.84
C ASN A 10 -51.47 -45.73 71.41
N THR A 11 -50.42 -45.79 72.22
CA THR A 11 -49.13 -45.09 72.04
C THR A 11 -48.29 -45.54 70.84
N ALA A 12 -48.82 -46.38 69.95
CA ALA A 12 -48.08 -46.98 68.83
C ALA A 12 -48.78 -46.79 67.47
N ASN A 13 -49.96 -46.17 67.46
CA ASN A 13 -50.73 -45.83 66.26
C ASN A 13 -51.71 -44.71 66.63
N ASP A 14 -51.15 -43.61 67.12
CA ASP A 14 -51.80 -42.42 67.67
C ASP A 14 -52.17 -41.37 66.60
N GLY A 15 -51.78 -41.58 65.35
CA GLY A 15 -52.00 -40.64 64.25
C GLY A 15 -50.75 -39.81 63.96
N PHE A 16 -50.80 -39.03 62.90
CA PHE A 16 -49.83 -37.96 62.67
C PHE A 16 -50.41 -36.66 63.28
N ASP A 17 -49.52 -35.75 63.65
CA ASP A 17 -49.77 -34.43 64.28
C ASP A 17 -48.67 -33.55 63.68
N PHE A 18 -48.93 -33.08 62.46
CA PHE A 18 -47.89 -32.57 61.59
C PHE A 18 -47.32 -31.22 62.06
N ASP A 19 -48.18 -30.31 62.53
CA ASP A 19 -47.79 -29.01 63.09
C ASP A 19 -47.37 -29.05 64.58
N GLY A 20 -47.70 -30.12 65.31
CA GLY A 20 -47.40 -30.28 66.73
C GLY A 20 -48.28 -29.42 67.65
N ASP A 21 -49.46 -28.97 67.22
CA ASP A 21 -50.39 -28.18 68.02
C ASP A 21 -51.12 -29.01 69.10
N GLY A 22 -51.05 -30.34 68.96
CA GLY A 22 -51.57 -31.33 69.89
C GLY A 22 -52.88 -31.99 69.48
N LEU A 23 -53.49 -31.57 68.36
CA LEU A 23 -54.52 -32.30 67.66
C LEU A 23 -53.88 -33.46 66.85
N CYS A 24 -54.68 -34.12 66.02
CA CYS A 24 -54.18 -35.18 65.13
C CYS A 24 -54.74 -34.87 63.77
N ASP A 25 -53.95 -35.08 62.72
CA ASP A 25 -54.32 -34.80 61.33
C ASP A 25 -55.73 -35.35 61.00
N LEU A 26 -56.04 -36.55 61.52
CA LEU A 26 -57.41 -37.06 61.49
C LEU A 26 -58.33 -36.32 62.47
N GLY A 27 -58.85 -35.17 62.03
CA GLY A 27 -59.80 -34.33 62.78
C GLY A 27 -59.24 -32.99 63.22
N ASP A 28 -57.99 -32.68 62.87
CA ASP A 28 -57.53 -31.31 62.72
C ASP A 28 -58.32 -30.63 61.57
N PRO A 29 -58.58 -29.33 61.65
CA PRO A 29 -59.06 -28.56 60.50
C PRO A 29 -57.96 -27.92 59.64
N ASP A 30 -56.71 -27.92 60.12
CA ASP A 30 -55.52 -27.29 59.53
C ASP A 30 -54.28 -28.08 60.00
N ASP A 31 -53.96 -29.16 59.28
CA ASP A 31 -52.96 -30.17 59.66
C ASP A 31 -51.52 -29.61 59.80
N ASP A 32 -51.16 -28.52 59.11
CA ASP A 32 -49.82 -27.91 59.15
C ASP A 32 -49.75 -26.46 59.68
N ASN A 33 -50.91 -25.88 60.00
CA ASN A 33 -51.09 -24.59 60.68
C ASN A 33 -50.50 -23.40 59.91
N ASP A 34 -50.51 -23.44 58.57
CA ASP A 34 -50.17 -22.30 57.73
C ASP A 34 -51.34 -21.32 57.48
N GLY A 35 -52.52 -21.69 57.98
CA GLY A 35 -53.75 -20.90 57.93
C GLY A 35 -54.69 -21.29 56.78
N ALA A 36 -54.28 -22.19 55.89
CA ALA A 36 -55.15 -22.85 54.94
C ALA A 36 -55.81 -24.07 55.61
N LEU A 37 -57.13 -24.25 55.43
CA LEU A 37 -57.81 -25.43 55.97
C LEU A 37 -57.60 -26.62 55.03
N ASP A 38 -57.53 -27.87 55.52
CA ASP A 38 -57.27 -29.09 54.71
C ASP A 38 -58.24 -29.27 53.52
N GLY A 39 -59.42 -28.64 53.57
CA GLY A 39 -60.40 -28.70 52.48
C GLY A 39 -60.09 -27.79 51.29
N VAL A 40 -59.20 -26.81 51.47
CA VAL A 40 -58.79 -25.79 50.50
C VAL A 40 -57.28 -25.73 50.34
N ASP A 41 -56.51 -26.40 51.18
CA ASP A 41 -55.07 -26.56 51.04
C ASP A 41 -54.74 -27.61 49.96
N SER A 42 -53.69 -27.34 49.17
CA SER A 42 -53.20 -28.25 48.13
C SER A 42 -52.24 -29.29 48.72
N ASN A 43 -51.67 -29.01 49.89
CA ASN A 43 -50.78 -29.89 50.63
C ASN A 43 -50.88 -29.67 52.13
N ASP A 44 -51.89 -30.30 52.73
CA ASP A 44 -52.22 -30.36 54.17
C ASP A 44 -51.07 -30.84 55.10
N ASN A 45 -49.85 -31.04 54.60
CA ASN A 45 -48.68 -31.51 55.36
C ASN A 45 -47.41 -30.77 54.93
N ASN A 46 -47.53 -29.54 54.44
CA ASN A 46 -46.39 -28.67 54.17
C ASN A 46 -46.77 -27.18 54.24
N PRO A 47 -46.36 -26.47 55.30
CA PRO A 47 -46.87 -25.14 55.67
C PRO A 47 -46.29 -24.00 54.80
N SER A 48 -45.93 -24.32 53.57
CA SER A 48 -45.33 -23.45 52.57
C SER A 48 -45.84 -23.79 51.17
N ILE A 49 -46.87 -24.64 51.07
CA ILE A 49 -47.52 -25.01 49.81
C ILE A 49 -49.03 -25.05 50.06
N CYS A 50 -49.73 -24.04 49.58
CA CYS A 50 -51.17 -23.90 49.63
C CYS A 50 -51.80 -24.03 48.23
N THR A 51 -53.13 -23.90 48.13
CA THR A 51 -53.79 -23.78 46.82
C THR A 51 -53.72 -22.32 46.36
N ASP A 52 -53.37 -22.06 45.11
CA ASP A 52 -53.60 -20.78 44.43
C ASP A 52 -55.12 -20.54 44.26
N THR A 53 -55.72 -19.76 45.15
CA THR A 53 -57.19 -19.61 45.19
C THR A 53 -57.69 -18.51 44.26
N ASP A 54 -56.93 -17.43 44.07
CA ASP A 54 -57.34 -16.31 43.23
C ASP A 54 -56.83 -16.40 41.77
N MET A 55 -56.07 -17.46 41.47
CA MET A 55 -55.58 -17.85 40.15
C MET A 55 -54.63 -16.81 39.56
N ASP A 56 -53.83 -16.19 40.41
CA ASP A 56 -52.80 -15.24 40.01
C ASP A 56 -51.45 -15.90 39.71
N GLY A 57 -51.34 -17.22 39.92
CA GLY A 57 -50.16 -18.04 39.65
C GLY A 57 -49.24 -18.21 40.86
N CYS A 58 -49.48 -17.45 41.94
CA CYS A 58 -48.78 -17.57 43.21
C CYS A 58 -49.41 -18.59 44.16
N ASP A 59 -48.58 -19.15 45.04
CA ASP A 59 -49.05 -20.00 46.11
C ASP A 59 -49.57 -19.11 47.26
N ASP A 60 -50.84 -19.28 47.69
CA ASP A 60 -51.48 -18.47 48.74
C ASP A 60 -50.66 -18.39 50.05
N CYS A 61 -49.70 -19.30 50.28
CA CYS A 61 -48.82 -19.35 51.45
C CYS A 61 -47.38 -18.88 51.18
N PHE A 62 -47.07 -18.37 49.98
CA PHE A 62 -45.78 -17.80 49.60
C PHE A 62 -45.31 -16.68 50.56
N GLY A 63 -46.25 -15.91 51.10
CA GLY A 63 -46.00 -14.90 52.15
C GLY A 63 -45.67 -15.45 53.55
N GLY A 64 -45.66 -16.78 53.73
CA GLY A 64 -45.49 -17.47 55.00
C GLY A 64 -46.77 -17.55 55.85
N SER A 65 -47.92 -17.23 55.25
CA SER A 65 -49.26 -17.37 55.82
C SER A 65 -50.27 -17.34 54.68
N PHE A 66 -51.35 -18.11 54.79
CA PHE A 66 -52.46 -18.11 53.83
C PHE A 66 -53.07 -16.70 53.64
N ASP A 67 -52.77 -16.05 52.51
CA ASP A 67 -53.32 -14.75 52.09
C ASP A 67 -53.64 -14.76 50.58
N PRO A 68 -54.84 -15.24 50.18
CA PRO A 68 -55.26 -15.43 48.77
C PRO A 68 -55.40 -14.17 47.90
N ALA A 69 -54.80 -13.06 48.28
CA ALA A 69 -54.91 -11.78 47.56
C ALA A 69 -53.69 -10.87 47.76
N ASN A 70 -52.70 -11.28 48.57
CA ASN A 70 -51.47 -10.53 48.82
C ASN A 70 -50.27 -11.47 49.03
N ASP A 71 -50.30 -12.64 48.42
CA ASP A 71 -49.25 -13.66 48.39
C ASP A 71 -48.27 -13.43 47.24
N GLY A 72 -48.65 -12.68 46.21
CA GLY A 72 -47.74 -12.23 45.16
C GLY A 72 -48.49 -11.78 43.93
N THR A 73 -47.79 -11.79 42.80
CA THR A 73 -48.31 -11.90 41.44
C THR A 73 -47.34 -12.80 40.69
N ASP A 74 -47.82 -13.55 39.70
CA ASP A 74 -47.00 -14.27 38.72
C ASP A 74 -47.32 -13.68 37.35
N THR A 75 -46.48 -12.71 36.93
CA THR A 75 -46.76 -11.84 35.79
C THR A 75 -46.71 -12.60 34.46
N ASP A 76 -45.82 -13.57 34.29
CA ASP A 76 -45.67 -14.36 33.08
C ASP A 76 -46.46 -15.69 33.08
N GLY A 77 -46.92 -16.13 34.26
CA GLY A 77 -47.73 -17.32 34.46
C GLY A 77 -46.93 -18.62 34.43
N ASP A 78 -45.64 -18.61 34.73
CA ASP A 78 -44.78 -19.80 34.75
C ASP A 78 -44.88 -20.63 36.05
N GLY A 79 -45.58 -20.08 37.06
CA GLY A 79 -45.77 -20.65 38.38
C GLY A 79 -44.72 -20.23 39.42
N ILE A 80 -43.89 -19.23 39.11
CA ILE A 80 -42.96 -18.58 40.03
C ILE A 80 -43.47 -17.16 40.32
N CYS A 81 -43.67 -16.84 41.59
CA CYS A 81 -44.05 -15.48 41.98
C CYS A 81 -42.97 -14.44 41.66
N ASP A 82 -43.38 -13.25 41.21
CA ASP A 82 -42.53 -12.10 40.82
C ASP A 82 -41.45 -11.76 41.86
N LEU A 83 -41.71 -11.99 43.15
CA LEU A 83 -40.76 -11.72 44.23
C LEU A 83 -39.52 -12.63 44.21
N THR A 84 -39.64 -13.83 43.65
CA THR A 84 -38.56 -14.82 43.52
C THR A 84 -38.24 -15.16 42.08
N ASP A 85 -39.03 -14.65 41.15
CA ASP A 85 -38.75 -14.77 39.73
C ASP A 85 -37.58 -13.86 39.35
N ASN A 86 -36.72 -14.40 38.48
CA ASN A 86 -35.63 -13.66 37.89
C ASN A 86 -35.96 -13.14 36.48
N ASP A 87 -37.13 -13.47 35.92
CA ASP A 87 -37.61 -13.08 34.58
C ASP A 87 -39.13 -12.85 34.65
N ILE A 88 -39.53 -11.75 35.33
CA ILE A 88 -40.90 -11.51 35.78
C ILE A 88 -41.93 -11.52 34.65
N ASP A 89 -41.57 -11.07 33.45
CA ASP A 89 -42.50 -10.99 32.32
C ASP A 89 -42.31 -12.12 31.28
N GLY A 90 -41.33 -13.00 31.51
CA GLY A 90 -41.06 -14.20 30.72
C GLY A 90 -40.56 -13.90 29.31
N ASP A 91 -39.96 -12.73 29.08
CA ASP A 91 -39.46 -12.34 27.77
C ASP A 91 -38.09 -12.95 27.42
N GLY A 92 -37.43 -13.53 28.44
CA GLY A 92 -36.15 -14.22 28.33
C GLY A 92 -34.95 -13.38 28.75
N PHE A 93 -35.16 -12.17 29.27
CA PHE A 93 -34.13 -11.36 29.93
C PHE A 93 -34.28 -11.42 31.45
N GLU A 94 -33.17 -11.59 32.18
CA GLU A 94 -33.26 -11.52 33.63
C GLU A 94 -33.67 -10.09 34.05
N ASN A 95 -34.49 -9.93 35.10
CA ASN A 95 -34.96 -8.65 35.67
C ASN A 95 -33.87 -7.57 35.82
N SER A 96 -32.62 -7.99 35.99
CA SER A 96 -31.48 -7.08 36.13
C SER A 96 -30.97 -6.51 34.81
N CYS A 97 -31.28 -7.14 33.70
CA CYS A 97 -30.90 -6.76 32.34
C CYS A 97 -32.10 -6.46 31.44
N ASP A 98 -33.31 -6.75 31.90
CA ASP A 98 -34.55 -6.44 31.20
C ASP A 98 -34.87 -4.94 31.27
N ALA A 99 -35.21 -4.38 30.12
CA ALA A 99 -35.57 -2.99 29.96
C ALA A 99 -37.06 -2.72 30.27
N ASP A 100 -37.92 -3.73 30.39
CA ASP A 100 -39.34 -3.65 30.71
C ASP A 100 -39.73 -4.80 31.66
N VAL A 101 -39.15 -4.79 32.87
CA VAL A 101 -39.20 -5.87 33.88
C VAL A 101 -40.59 -6.47 34.14
N ASN A 102 -41.67 -5.73 33.89
CA ASN A 102 -43.04 -6.18 34.13
C ASN A 102 -43.88 -6.31 32.84
N GLY A 103 -43.27 -6.19 31.67
CA GLY A 103 -43.90 -6.31 30.36
C GLY A 103 -45.03 -5.32 30.10
N ASP A 104 -45.03 -4.14 30.75
CA ASP A 104 -46.13 -3.17 30.65
C ASP A 104 -45.97 -2.16 29.49
N GLY A 105 -44.84 -2.22 28.81
CA GLY A 105 -44.45 -1.36 27.69
C GLY A 105 -43.79 -0.05 28.13
N ILE A 106 -43.44 0.11 29.40
CA ILE A 106 -42.72 1.26 29.93
C ILE A 106 -41.27 0.85 30.17
N VAL A 107 -40.38 1.34 29.31
CA VAL A 107 -38.94 1.08 29.45
C VAL A 107 -38.40 1.65 30.77
N GLU A 108 -37.96 0.76 31.66
CA GLU A 108 -37.31 1.00 32.94
C GLU A 108 -35.79 1.04 32.79
N GLY A 109 -35.26 2.10 32.19
CA GLY A 109 -33.81 2.28 32.08
C GLY A 109 -33.38 2.92 30.78
N THR A 110 -32.24 2.48 30.23
CA THR A 110 -31.76 2.92 28.92
C THR A 110 -31.57 1.68 28.05
N ASP A 111 -32.36 1.61 26.99
CA ASP A 111 -32.31 0.63 25.90
C ASP A 111 -32.46 1.46 24.62
N CYS A 112 -31.33 1.80 24.02
CA CYS A 112 -31.32 2.72 22.88
C CYS A 112 -31.69 2.02 21.56
N ASN A 113 -31.41 0.72 21.45
CA ASN A 113 -31.61 -0.07 20.24
C ASN A 113 -32.99 -0.75 20.22
N GLU A 114 -33.77 -0.56 21.30
CA GLU A 114 -35.14 -1.03 21.50
C GLU A 114 -35.25 -2.57 21.36
N ASN A 115 -34.23 -3.28 21.84
CA ASN A 115 -34.18 -4.75 21.77
C ASN A 115 -34.78 -5.45 23.00
N GLY A 116 -35.22 -4.71 24.02
CA GLY A 116 -35.76 -5.22 25.28
C GLY A 116 -34.71 -5.40 26.38
N LYS A 117 -33.44 -5.13 26.10
CA LYS A 117 -32.33 -5.32 27.03
C LYS A 117 -31.64 -4.00 27.33
N LEU A 118 -31.29 -3.80 28.60
CA LEU A 118 -30.60 -2.60 29.04
C LEU A 118 -29.21 -2.47 28.42
N ASP A 119 -28.86 -1.25 28.00
CA ASP A 119 -27.61 -0.90 27.31
C ASP A 119 -26.36 -1.46 28.03
N PHE A 120 -26.31 -1.36 29.36
CA PHE A 120 -25.14 -1.82 30.13
C PHE A 120 -24.99 -3.35 30.10
N CYS A 121 -26.09 -4.10 29.98
CA CYS A 121 -26.05 -5.55 29.81
C CYS A 121 -25.68 -5.92 28.37
N ASP A 122 -26.09 -5.12 27.39
CA ASP A 122 -25.63 -5.28 26.01
C ASP A 122 -24.11 -5.10 25.87
N ILE A 123 -23.56 -4.09 26.54
CA ILE A 123 -22.11 -3.89 26.62
C ILE A 123 -21.43 -5.06 27.35
N ALA A 124 -21.99 -5.50 28.50
CA ALA A 124 -21.41 -6.57 29.30
C ALA A 124 -21.36 -7.91 28.56
N ASP A 125 -22.39 -8.21 27.75
CA ASP A 125 -22.48 -9.42 26.95
C ASP A 125 -21.77 -9.31 25.58
N GLY A 126 -21.32 -8.10 25.23
CA GLY A 126 -20.63 -7.81 23.98
C GLY A 126 -21.55 -7.85 22.76
N THR A 127 -22.86 -7.69 22.95
CA THR A 127 -23.85 -7.51 21.88
C THR A 127 -23.80 -6.09 21.32
N SER A 128 -23.42 -5.11 22.14
CA SER A 128 -23.09 -3.75 21.70
C SER A 128 -21.66 -3.37 22.08
N LEU A 129 -21.03 -2.54 21.24
CA LEU A 129 -19.68 -2.04 21.45
C LEU A 129 -19.70 -0.78 22.34
N ASP A 130 -18.70 -0.63 23.20
CA ASP A 130 -18.43 0.57 24.01
C ASP A 130 -16.90 0.76 24.03
N CYS A 131 -16.40 1.29 22.92
CA CYS A 131 -14.96 1.38 22.69
C CYS A 131 -14.30 2.51 23.47
N ASN A 132 -15.05 3.56 23.83
CA ASN A 132 -14.57 4.69 24.62
C ASN A 132 -14.78 4.49 26.15
N SER A 133 -15.48 3.43 26.55
CA SER A 133 -15.76 3.01 27.93
C SER A 133 -16.55 4.03 28.74
N ASP A 134 -17.51 4.71 28.13
CA ASP A 134 -18.37 5.69 28.80
C ASP A 134 -19.72 5.12 29.30
N ASN A 135 -19.97 3.83 29.06
CA ASN A 135 -21.20 3.07 29.34
C ASN A 135 -22.41 3.44 28.46
N VAL A 136 -22.18 4.11 27.34
CA VAL A 136 -23.17 4.27 26.27
C VAL A 136 -22.71 3.41 25.09
N PRO A 137 -23.57 2.55 24.54
CA PRO A 137 -23.18 1.80 23.36
C PRO A 137 -22.88 2.71 22.16
N ASP A 138 -21.85 2.38 21.39
CA ASP A 138 -21.37 3.16 20.24
C ASP A 138 -22.51 3.46 19.25
N GLU A 139 -23.38 2.48 18.99
CA GLU A 139 -24.54 2.62 18.11
C GLU A 139 -25.55 3.68 18.61
N CYS A 140 -25.68 3.84 19.93
CA CYS A 140 -26.52 4.86 20.54
C CYS A 140 -25.91 6.26 20.37
N GLU A 141 -24.58 6.37 20.53
CA GLU A 141 -23.85 7.62 20.32
C GLU A 141 -24.00 8.09 18.87
N ILE A 142 -23.83 7.19 17.91
CA ILE A 142 -24.01 7.46 16.47
C ILE A 142 -25.46 7.85 16.17
N ALA A 143 -26.45 7.17 16.77
CA ALA A 143 -27.86 7.52 16.59
C ALA A 143 -28.19 8.94 17.09
N VAL A 144 -27.53 9.40 18.16
CA VAL A 144 -27.68 10.76 18.68
C VAL A 144 -26.90 11.78 17.83
N ASN A 145 -25.69 11.43 17.41
CA ASN A 145 -24.82 12.28 16.62
C ASN A 145 -24.07 11.49 15.55
N GLY A 146 -24.67 11.37 14.37
CA GLY A 146 -24.04 10.73 13.21
C GLY A 146 -22.80 11.44 12.66
N SER A 147 -22.35 12.56 13.26
CA SER A 147 -21.03 13.13 12.95
C SER A 147 -19.89 12.41 13.66
N LEU A 148 -20.19 11.46 14.56
CA LEU A 148 -19.20 10.62 15.24
C LEU A 148 -18.82 9.36 14.44
N ASP A 149 -19.51 9.13 13.33
CA ASP A 149 -19.28 8.05 12.35
C ASP A 149 -19.38 8.70 10.96
N CYS A 150 -18.33 9.43 10.61
CA CYS A 150 -18.35 10.34 9.46
C CYS A 150 -18.30 9.60 8.11
N ASP A 151 -17.80 8.37 8.07
CA ASP A 151 -17.80 7.51 6.88
C ASP A 151 -18.94 6.47 6.86
N SER A 152 -19.74 6.42 7.94
CA SER A 152 -20.95 5.62 8.08
C SER A 152 -20.67 4.12 8.02
N ASP A 153 -19.55 3.67 8.57
CA ASP A 153 -19.16 2.27 8.64
C ASP A 153 -19.69 1.55 9.90
N GLY A 154 -20.23 2.31 10.86
CA GLY A 154 -20.83 1.85 12.11
C GLY A 154 -19.87 1.82 13.30
N ALA A 155 -18.62 2.25 13.14
CA ALA A 155 -17.69 2.49 14.23
C ALA A 155 -17.64 3.99 14.57
N LEU A 156 -17.33 4.33 15.81
CA LEU A 156 -17.02 5.71 16.17
C LEU A 156 -15.63 6.07 15.61
N ASP A 157 -15.52 7.24 14.97
CA ASP A 157 -14.25 7.76 14.43
C ASP A 157 -13.14 7.73 15.50
N THR A 158 -13.51 8.14 16.73
CA THR A 158 -12.57 8.16 17.87
C THR A 158 -12.03 6.77 18.24
N CYS A 159 -12.82 5.74 18.00
CA CYS A 159 -12.45 4.36 18.29
C CYS A 159 -11.65 3.73 17.18
N GLU A 160 -11.90 4.13 15.94
CA GLU A 160 -11.03 3.78 14.83
C GLU A 160 -9.61 4.34 15.02
N LEU A 161 -9.50 5.58 15.51
CA LEU A 161 -8.23 6.19 15.88
C LEU A 161 -7.53 5.44 17.02
N ILE A 162 -8.27 5.04 18.06
CA ILE A 162 -7.72 4.26 19.19
C ILE A 162 -7.27 2.87 18.74
N ALA A 163 -8.05 2.21 17.88
CA ALA A 163 -7.77 0.89 17.34
C ALA A 163 -6.68 0.91 16.25
N GLY A 164 -6.40 2.08 15.67
CA GLY A 164 -5.50 2.25 14.52
C GLY A 164 -6.08 1.66 13.23
N THR A 165 -7.40 1.52 13.15
CA THR A 165 -8.12 1.15 11.92
C THR A 165 -8.40 2.38 11.06
N GLY A 166 -8.61 3.53 11.69
CA GLY A 166 -8.74 4.83 11.04
C GLY A 166 -7.39 5.53 10.89
N THR A 167 -7.21 6.26 9.79
CA THR A 167 -6.02 7.06 9.52
C THR A 167 -6.29 8.53 9.81
N ASP A 168 -5.36 9.16 10.55
CA ASP A 168 -5.34 10.59 10.87
C ASP A 168 -3.88 11.05 10.79
N CYS A 169 -3.51 11.48 9.60
CA CYS A 169 -2.12 11.77 9.24
C CYS A 169 -1.62 13.10 9.80
N ASP A 170 -2.48 14.11 9.96
CA ASP A 170 -2.13 15.44 10.48
C ASP A 170 -2.38 15.58 11.99
N THR A 171 -2.97 14.54 12.60
CA THR A 171 -3.24 14.39 14.03
C THR A 171 -4.23 15.42 14.58
N ASP A 172 -5.17 15.86 13.75
CA ASP A 172 -6.21 16.82 14.14
C ASP A 172 -7.43 16.16 14.81
N GLY A 173 -7.51 14.82 14.78
CA GLY A 173 -8.57 14.01 15.35
C GLY A 173 -9.74 13.74 14.42
N LEU A 174 -9.67 14.15 13.15
CA LEU A 174 -10.58 13.74 12.08
C LEU A 174 -9.91 12.67 11.22
N LEU A 175 -10.69 11.68 10.79
CA LEU A 175 -10.19 10.68 9.85
C LEU A 175 -9.90 11.30 8.49
N ASP A 176 -8.88 10.80 7.81
CA ASP A 176 -8.43 11.25 6.49
C ASP A 176 -9.56 11.25 5.45
N ASN A 177 -10.34 10.17 5.38
CA ASN A 177 -11.50 10.02 4.49
C ASN A 177 -12.61 11.04 4.81
N CYS A 178 -12.75 11.41 6.08
CA CYS A 178 -13.71 12.39 6.55
C CYS A 178 -13.23 13.82 6.34
N ALA A 179 -11.93 14.08 6.43
CA ALA A 179 -11.32 15.34 6.03
C ALA A 179 -11.57 15.61 4.55
N ILE A 180 -11.41 14.60 3.68
CA ILE A 180 -11.75 14.69 2.24
C ILE A 180 -13.23 15.02 2.05
N THR A 181 -14.12 14.34 2.77
CA THR A 181 -15.57 14.60 2.71
C THR A 181 -15.92 16.01 3.22
N ALA A 182 -15.15 16.54 4.18
CA ALA A 182 -15.26 17.89 4.71
C ALA A 182 -14.64 18.97 3.80
N GLY A 183 -13.88 18.58 2.77
CA GLY A 183 -13.37 19.46 1.72
C GLY A 183 -11.84 19.53 1.61
N SER A 184 -11.08 18.66 2.29
CA SER A 184 -9.65 18.47 1.99
C SER A 184 -9.49 18.03 0.53
N LEU A 185 -8.37 18.46 -0.07
CA LEU A 185 -8.06 18.12 -1.45
C LEU A 185 -7.52 16.67 -1.50
N ASP A 186 -7.90 15.95 -2.55
CA ASP A 186 -7.42 14.60 -2.88
C ASP A 186 -7.32 14.54 -4.41
N CYS A 187 -6.17 14.92 -4.94
CA CYS A 187 -5.96 15.09 -6.38
C CYS A 187 -5.71 13.76 -7.12
N ASN A 188 -5.24 12.72 -6.42
CA ASN A 188 -4.97 11.39 -6.98
C ASN A 188 -6.09 10.35 -6.67
N PHE A 189 -7.08 10.72 -5.85
CA PHE A 189 -8.24 9.91 -5.45
C PHE A 189 -7.88 8.63 -4.70
N ASP A 190 -6.86 8.67 -3.84
CA ASP A 190 -6.41 7.51 -3.06
C ASP A 190 -7.02 7.44 -1.64
N ASN A 191 -7.89 8.39 -1.29
CA ASN A 191 -8.48 8.60 0.04
C ASN A 191 -7.49 9.06 1.12
N ILE A 192 -6.34 9.61 0.74
CA ILE A 192 -5.40 10.30 1.63
C ILE A 192 -5.39 11.78 1.25
N PRO A 193 -5.69 12.72 2.17
CA PRO A 193 -5.62 14.15 1.92
C PRO A 193 -4.27 14.57 1.34
N ASP A 194 -4.28 15.51 0.38
CA ASP A 194 -3.08 16.07 -0.26
C ASP A 194 -2.05 16.56 0.78
N GLU A 195 -2.52 17.18 1.87
CA GLU A 195 -1.67 17.69 2.96
C GLU A 195 -0.92 16.61 3.76
N CYS A 196 -1.29 15.36 3.56
CA CYS A 196 -0.70 14.18 4.18
C CYS A 196 0.13 13.32 3.23
N GLN A 197 0.19 13.72 1.97
CA GLN A 197 1.04 13.09 0.98
C GLN A 197 2.41 13.79 0.94
N SER A 198 3.37 13.17 0.25
CA SER A 198 4.70 13.75 0.12
C SER A 198 4.64 14.96 -0.81
N ASP A 199 5.13 16.10 -0.32
CA ASP A 199 5.34 17.33 -1.10
C ASP A 199 6.79 17.77 -0.89
N CYS A 200 7.65 17.29 -1.76
CA CYS A 200 9.09 17.54 -1.65
C CYS A 200 9.47 19.00 -1.97
N ASN A 201 8.65 19.71 -2.75
CA ASN A 201 8.94 21.07 -3.21
C ASN A 201 8.26 22.16 -2.34
N GLY A 202 7.33 21.75 -1.47
CA GLY A 202 6.63 22.59 -0.50
C GLY A 202 5.61 23.55 -1.13
N ASN A 203 5.07 23.23 -2.30
CA ASN A 203 4.11 24.08 -3.01
C ASN A 203 2.64 23.84 -2.57
N GLY A 204 2.40 22.82 -1.75
CA GLY A 204 1.08 22.40 -1.26
C GLY A 204 0.31 21.47 -2.21
N ILE A 205 0.97 20.90 -3.22
CA ILE A 205 0.48 19.87 -4.14
C ILE A 205 1.38 18.65 -3.97
N PRO A 206 0.82 17.44 -3.76
CA PRO A 206 1.61 16.22 -3.64
C PRO A 206 2.44 15.92 -4.90
N ASP A 207 3.57 15.24 -4.69
CA ASP A 207 4.50 14.78 -5.71
C ASP A 207 3.80 14.06 -6.88
N ASP A 208 2.95 13.07 -6.57
CA ASP A 208 2.18 12.31 -7.56
C ASP A 208 1.20 13.19 -8.37
N CYS A 209 0.69 14.26 -7.77
CA CYS A 209 -0.23 15.19 -8.41
C CYS A 209 0.48 16.25 -9.24
N ASP A 210 1.66 16.69 -8.80
CA ASP A 210 2.56 17.47 -9.63
C ASP A 210 2.92 16.68 -10.89
N ILE A 211 3.24 15.39 -10.77
CA ILE A 211 3.50 14.51 -11.92
C ILE A 211 2.29 14.39 -12.83
N THR A 212 1.11 14.07 -12.27
CA THR A 212 -0.12 13.87 -13.04
C THR A 212 -0.58 15.15 -13.77
N SER A 213 -0.35 16.33 -13.17
CA SER A 213 -0.67 17.63 -13.77
C SER A 213 0.37 18.09 -14.80
N GLY A 214 1.52 17.41 -14.88
CA GLY A 214 2.67 17.77 -15.73
C GLY A 214 3.50 18.94 -15.17
N ALA A 215 3.29 19.31 -13.90
CA ALA A 215 4.12 20.27 -13.18
C ALA A 215 5.42 19.62 -12.66
N GLY A 216 5.35 18.34 -12.30
CA GLY A 216 6.47 17.46 -12.01
C GLY A 216 6.80 16.62 -13.23
N ILE A 217 8.08 16.59 -13.63
CA ILE A 217 8.59 15.61 -14.58
C ILE A 217 9.08 14.44 -13.73
N ASP A 218 8.72 13.21 -14.11
CA ASP A 218 9.20 11.97 -13.50
C ASP A 218 9.63 11.05 -14.63
N CYS A 219 10.93 11.06 -14.95
CA CYS A 219 11.45 10.33 -16.08
C CYS A 219 11.68 8.83 -15.76
N ASN A 220 11.93 8.51 -14.49
CA ASN A 220 12.25 7.16 -14.01
C ASN A 220 10.99 6.38 -13.56
N PHE A 221 9.85 7.07 -13.47
CA PHE A 221 8.54 6.57 -13.06
C PHE A 221 8.50 6.02 -11.62
N ASN A 222 9.26 6.62 -10.71
CA ASN A 222 9.33 6.20 -9.31
C ASN A 222 8.28 6.89 -8.41
N GLY A 223 7.48 7.83 -8.94
CA GLY A 223 6.47 8.59 -8.19
C GLY A 223 7.02 9.84 -7.47
N VAL A 224 8.28 10.19 -7.70
CA VAL A 224 8.93 11.37 -7.16
C VAL A 224 9.34 12.27 -8.34
N PRO A 225 9.00 13.57 -8.34
CA PRO A 225 9.44 14.47 -9.38
C PRO A 225 10.97 14.52 -9.46
N ASP A 226 11.53 14.59 -10.68
CA ASP A 226 12.97 14.73 -10.95
C ASP A 226 13.57 15.87 -10.12
N SER A 227 12.83 16.97 -9.94
CA SER A 227 13.26 18.12 -9.12
C SER A 227 13.59 17.77 -7.67
N CYS A 228 13.03 16.68 -7.16
CA CYS A 228 13.20 16.19 -5.81
C CYS A 228 14.23 15.07 -5.73
N ASP A 229 14.34 14.25 -6.77
CA ASP A 229 15.50 13.38 -6.96
C ASP A 229 16.81 14.19 -7.04
N PHE A 230 16.79 15.37 -7.68
CA PHE A 230 17.90 16.33 -7.61
C PHE A 230 18.26 16.73 -6.18
N VAL A 231 17.28 17.05 -5.34
CA VAL A 231 17.49 17.41 -3.92
C VAL A 231 18.02 16.22 -3.11
N ALA A 232 17.58 15.01 -3.45
CA ALA A 232 18.07 13.75 -2.87
C ALA A 232 19.50 13.39 -3.32
N GLY A 233 20.04 14.11 -4.31
CA GLY A 233 21.42 13.95 -4.79
C GLY A 233 21.55 12.96 -5.94
N ALA A 234 20.51 12.81 -6.75
CA ALA A 234 20.59 12.05 -8.00
C ALA A 234 21.69 12.64 -8.93
N PRO A 235 22.42 11.78 -9.67
CA PRO A 235 23.52 12.23 -10.54
C PRO A 235 23.09 13.15 -11.69
N ASP A 236 23.89 14.18 -11.94
CA ASP A 236 23.85 15.09 -13.10
C ASP A 236 25.31 15.45 -13.44
N CYS A 237 25.91 14.68 -14.34
CA CYS A 237 27.34 14.78 -14.62
C CYS A 237 27.68 15.94 -15.57
N ASN A 238 26.77 16.30 -16.47
CA ASN A 238 26.93 17.35 -17.48
C ASN A 238 26.44 18.71 -16.95
N THR A 239 25.81 18.73 -15.78
CA THR A 239 25.28 19.89 -15.05
C THR A 239 24.20 20.66 -15.82
N ASN A 240 23.40 19.96 -16.62
CA ASN A 240 22.38 20.56 -17.48
C ASN A 240 21.00 20.68 -16.78
N ASN A 241 20.87 20.20 -15.54
CA ASN A 241 19.62 20.10 -14.76
C ASN A 241 18.60 19.11 -15.33
N ILE A 242 19.07 18.10 -16.04
CA ILE A 242 18.36 16.86 -16.36
C ILE A 242 19.15 15.76 -15.65
N LEU A 243 18.47 14.84 -14.97
CA LEU A 243 19.15 13.76 -14.27
C LEU A 243 19.76 12.79 -15.28
N ASP A 244 20.92 12.21 -14.96
CA ASP A 244 21.61 11.28 -15.86
C ASP A 244 20.65 10.15 -16.30
N GLU A 245 19.82 9.61 -15.42
CA GLU A 245 18.85 8.56 -15.77
C GLU A 245 17.73 8.98 -16.74
N CYS A 246 17.49 10.29 -16.90
CA CYS A 246 16.56 10.86 -17.88
C CYS A 246 17.22 11.10 -19.24
N GLU A 247 18.53 10.91 -19.34
CA GLU A 247 19.31 11.16 -20.55
C GLU A 247 19.58 9.86 -21.31
N SER A 248 20.07 10.01 -22.54
CA SER A 248 20.33 8.85 -23.40
C SER A 248 21.63 8.16 -22.98
N ASP A 249 21.54 6.85 -22.77
CA ASP A 249 22.65 5.93 -22.65
C ASP A 249 22.51 4.91 -23.79
N CYS A 250 23.22 5.18 -24.89
CA CYS A 250 23.10 4.43 -26.13
C CYS A 250 23.62 2.98 -26.02
N ASP A 251 24.58 2.71 -25.13
CA ASP A 251 25.19 1.40 -24.96
C ASP A 251 24.79 0.67 -23.67
N ALA A 252 24.00 1.35 -22.82
CA ALA A 252 23.42 0.85 -21.58
C ALA A 252 24.49 0.41 -20.55
N ASP A 253 25.65 1.07 -20.54
CA ASP A 253 26.72 0.78 -19.59
C ASP A 253 26.56 1.45 -18.21
N GLY A 254 25.58 2.35 -18.09
CA GLY A 254 25.28 3.14 -16.89
C GLY A 254 25.96 4.51 -16.86
N THR A 255 26.69 4.88 -17.92
CA THR A 255 27.26 6.20 -18.16
C THR A 255 26.56 6.81 -19.37
N ILE A 256 25.79 7.88 -19.18
CA ILE A 256 25.11 8.51 -20.31
C ILE A 256 26.10 9.06 -21.33
N ASP A 257 25.61 9.24 -22.55
CA ASP A 257 26.36 9.72 -23.71
C ASP A 257 27.17 10.98 -23.36
N ASP A 258 26.52 11.99 -22.78
CA ASP A 258 27.15 13.26 -22.39
C ASP A 258 28.24 13.08 -21.30
N CYS A 259 28.03 12.19 -20.32
CA CYS A 259 29.05 11.85 -19.33
C CYS A 259 30.24 11.16 -19.99
N ALA A 260 29.99 10.25 -20.93
CA ALA A 260 31.03 9.51 -21.63
C ALA A 260 31.90 10.48 -22.43
N ILE A 261 31.29 11.45 -23.13
CA ILE A 261 32.02 12.52 -23.83
C ILE A 261 32.85 13.35 -22.86
N LEU A 262 32.29 13.75 -21.71
CA LEU A 262 33.04 14.50 -20.69
C LEU A 262 34.22 13.70 -20.11
N ALA A 263 34.07 12.38 -20.01
CA ALA A 263 35.12 11.45 -19.61
C ALA A 263 36.17 11.17 -20.71
N GLY A 264 35.96 11.70 -21.92
CA GLY A 264 36.90 11.63 -23.04
C GLY A 264 36.56 10.58 -24.10
N ALA A 265 35.31 10.10 -24.17
CA ALA A 265 34.84 9.32 -25.31
C ALA A 265 34.96 10.15 -26.59
N ALA A 266 35.22 9.47 -27.71
CA ALA A 266 35.36 10.11 -29.01
C ALA A 266 33.98 10.53 -29.54
N ASP A 267 33.88 11.77 -29.99
CA ASP A 267 32.75 12.32 -30.76
C ASP A 267 33.34 13.22 -31.84
N CYS A 268 33.57 12.65 -33.01
CA CYS A 268 34.28 13.38 -34.06
C CYS A 268 33.36 14.35 -34.82
N ASN A 269 32.05 14.08 -34.84
CA ASN A 269 31.06 14.89 -35.55
C ASN A 269 30.44 15.99 -34.67
N ASN A 270 30.74 15.98 -33.37
CA ASN A 270 30.29 16.88 -32.31
C ASN A 270 28.75 16.94 -32.19
N ASN A 271 28.08 15.79 -32.32
CA ASN A 271 26.62 15.68 -32.18
C ASN A 271 26.16 15.35 -30.75
N GLY A 272 27.09 15.11 -29.81
CA GLY A 272 26.78 14.75 -28.42
C GLY A 272 26.53 13.25 -28.19
N ILE A 273 26.73 12.41 -29.21
CA ILE A 273 26.61 10.95 -29.13
C ILE A 273 28.02 10.37 -29.36
N PRO A 274 28.50 9.45 -28.51
CA PRO A 274 29.78 8.79 -28.74
C PRO A 274 29.86 8.11 -30.11
N ASP A 275 31.04 8.19 -30.75
CA ASP A 275 31.35 7.57 -32.04
C ASP A 275 30.92 6.08 -32.11
N PRO A 276 31.16 5.22 -31.10
CA PRO A 276 30.65 3.84 -31.09
C PRO A 276 29.13 3.72 -31.17
N CYS A 277 28.40 4.69 -30.61
CA CYS A 277 26.95 4.70 -30.59
C CYS A 277 26.33 5.24 -31.87
N ASP A 278 26.99 6.20 -32.52
CA ASP A 278 26.65 6.58 -33.87
C ASP A 278 26.80 5.40 -34.86
N ILE A 279 27.83 4.57 -34.68
CA ILE A 279 28.01 3.35 -35.48
C ILE A 279 26.91 2.32 -35.15
N ALA A 280 26.67 2.08 -33.86
CA ALA A 280 25.66 1.09 -33.41
C ALA A 280 24.24 1.44 -33.89
N SER A 281 23.90 2.73 -33.90
CA SER A 281 22.61 3.25 -34.38
C SER A 281 22.53 3.37 -35.91
N GLY A 282 23.67 3.28 -36.62
CA GLY A 282 23.77 3.39 -38.07
C GLY A 282 23.68 4.83 -38.59
N THR A 283 23.81 5.83 -37.73
CA THR A 283 23.96 7.25 -38.12
C THR A 283 25.34 7.51 -38.72
N SER A 284 26.34 6.71 -38.33
CA SER A 284 27.68 6.68 -38.88
C SER A 284 28.00 5.37 -39.58
N SER A 285 28.79 5.45 -40.66
CA SER A 285 29.33 4.26 -41.35
C SER A 285 30.67 3.87 -40.72
N ASP A 286 30.84 2.59 -40.46
CA ASP A 286 32.12 1.95 -40.09
C ASP A 286 32.27 0.73 -40.99
N ILE A 287 32.76 0.95 -42.21
CA ILE A 287 32.78 -0.11 -43.25
C ILE A 287 33.82 -1.19 -42.90
N HIS A 288 34.85 -0.86 -42.13
CA HIS A 288 35.97 -1.76 -41.80
C HIS A 288 35.91 -2.34 -40.38
N GLY A 289 35.00 -1.87 -39.53
CA GLY A 289 34.70 -2.46 -38.22
C GLY A 289 35.73 -2.14 -37.13
N ASP A 290 36.34 -0.95 -37.16
CA ASP A 290 37.34 -0.56 -36.17
C ASP A 290 36.81 0.36 -35.06
N GLN A 291 35.49 0.57 -35.03
CA GLN A 291 34.76 1.35 -34.02
C GLN A 291 35.04 2.85 -34.06
N ILE A 292 35.61 3.35 -35.14
CA ILE A 292 35.74 4.77 -35.42
C ILE A 292 34.95 5.05 -36.70
N PRO A 293 34.03 6.03 -36.73
CA PRO A 293 33.30 6.33 -37.95
C PRO A 293 34.23 6.68 -39.11
N ASP A 294 33.92 6.18 -40.32
CA ASP A 294 34.66 6.44 -41.56
C ASP A 294 34.89 7.96 -41.76
N SER A 295 33.91 8.79 -41.36
CA SER A 295 33.98 10.26 -41.42
C SER A 295 35.09 10.87 -40.55
N CYS A 296 35.48 10.19 -39.48
CA CYS A 296 36.53 10.63 -38.56
C CYS A 296 37.93 10.25 -39.06
N GLN A 297 38.03 9.28 -39.98
CA GLN A 297 39.31 8.67 -40.42
C GLN A 297 39.77 9.17 -41.79
N GLY A 298 38.93 9.95 -42.47
CA GLY A 298 39.26 10.58 -43.74
C GLY A 298 38.80 9.75 -44.94
N SER A 299 39.72 9.40 -45.82
CA SER A 299 39.41 8.65 -47.05
C SER A 299 40.46 7.59 -47.29
N PRO A 300 40.09 6.39 -47.78
CA PRO A 300 41.02 5.33 -48.10
C PRO A 300 42.04 5.78 -49.16
N PHE A 301 43.23 5.20 -49.10
CA PHE A 301 44.33 5.50 -49.99
C PHE A 301 45.03 4.23 -50.46
N VAL A 302 45.63 4.29 -51.66
CA VAL A 302 46.57 3.27 -52.14
C VAL A 302 47.97 3.86 -51.99
N ARG A 303 48.87 3.15 -51.30
CA ARG A 303 50.23 3.65 -51.10
C ARG A 303 50.96 3.74 -52.45
N GLY A 304 51.52 4.91 -52.70
CA GLY A 304 52.16 5.25 -53.96
C GLY A 304 51.30 6.05 -54.94
N ASP A 305 49.96 5.97 -54.87
CA ASP A 305 49.06 6.80 -55.68
C ASP A 305 48.90 8.20 -55.07
N SER A 306 49.96 8.99 -55.20
CA SER A 306 50.14 10.29 -54.56
C SER A 306 49.23 11.37 -55.15
N ASN A 307 48.84 11.22 -56.43
CA ASN A 307 47.94 12.15 -57.11
C ASN A 307 46.46 11.72 -57.05
N ARG A 308 46.19 10.50 -56.55
CA ARG A 308 44.86 9.86 -56.38
C ARG A 308 44.09 9.72 -57.68
N ASP A 309 44.78 9.35 -58.76
CA ASP A 309 44.15 9.09 -60.06
C ASP A 309 43.86 7.59 -60.33
N GLY A 310 44.14 6.73 -59.34
CA GLY A 310 43.93 5.30 -59.39
C GLY A 310 45.04 4.53 -60.15
N GLN A 311 46.09 5.21 -60.60
CA GLN A 311 47.22 4.60 -61.30
C GLN A 311 48.55 5.00 -60.68
N MET A 312 49.33 3.99 -60.27
CA MET A 312 50.72 4.20 -59.85
C MET A 312 51.64 4.44 -61.06
N ASP A 313 52.06 5.68 -61.29
CA ASP A 313 53.00 6.06 -62.35
C ASP A 313 53.99 7.20 -61.97
N VAL A 314 54.68 7.76 -62.96
CA VAL A 314 55.71 8.80 -62.73
C VAL A 314 55.10 10.10 -62.19
N SER A 315 53.82 10.35 -62.48
CA SER A 315 53.11 11.53 -62.00
C SER A 315 52.98 11.54 -60.48
N ASP A 316 52.94 10.37 -59.82
CA ASP A 316 52.95 10.26 -58.36
C ASP A 316 54.26 10.73 -57.74
N ALA A 317 55.39 10.29 -58.30
CA ALA A 317 56.69 10.76 -57.85
C ALA A 317 56.86 12.27 -58.04
N ILE A 318 56.28 12.82 -59.12
CA ILE A 318 56.23 14.27 -59.33
C ILE A 318 55.37 14.94 -58.26
N GLN A 319 54.24 14.33 -57.88
CA GLN A 319 53.35 14.86 -56.86
C GLN A 319 54.01 14.95 -55.48
N ILE A 320 54.82 13.95 -55.10
CA ILE A 320 55.64 14.01 -53.88
C ILE A 320 56.65 15.16 -53.95
N LEU A 321 57.32 15.37 -55.10
CA LEU A 321 58.26 16.48 -55.29
C LEU A 321 57.58 17.86 -55.23
N VAL A 322 56.36 17.99 -55.76
CA VAL A 322 55.56 19.21 -55.66
C VAL A 322 55.21 19.50 -54.20
N PHE A 323 54.81 18.47 -53.44
CA PHE A 323 54.56 18.60 -52.01
C PHE A 323 55.81 19.10 -51.26
N LEU A 324 56.96 18.45 -51.45
CA LEU A 324 58.20 18.76 -50.73
C LEU A 324 58.79 20.15 -51.05
N PHE A 325 58.71 20.59 -52.30
CA PHE A 325 59.45 21.79 -52.75
C PHE A 325 58.57 22.98 -53.14
N GLN A 326 57.29 22.77 -53.46
CA GLN A 326 56.38 23.84 -53.88
C GLN A 326 55.30 24.16 -52.84
N GLY A 327 55.26 23.44 -51.71
CA GLY A 327 54.34 23.73 -50.60
C GLY A 327 52.88 23.44 -50.94
N GLY A 328 52.61 22.35 -51.67
CA GLY A 328 51.25 21.92 -52.03
C GLY A 328 50.35 21.73 -50.78
N THR A 329 49.10 22.16 -50.87
CA THR A 329 48.19 22.34 -49.72
C THR A 329 47.35 21.11 -49.40
N ASN A 330 48.00 19.97 -49.10
CA ASN A 330 47.38 18.72 -48.66
C ASN A 330 46.76 17.83 -49.75
N ASN A 331 47.60 16.95 -50.29
CA ASN A 331 47.20 15.78 -51.06
C ASN A 331 47.67 14.57 -50.26
N CYS A 332 46.75 13.74 -49.74
CA CYS A 332 46.96 12.45 -49.07
C CYS A 332 48.42 12.05 -48.75
N GLN A 333 48.93 12.51 -47.60
CA GLN A 333 50.28 12.19 -47.13
C GLN A 333 50.53 10.68 -46.95
N PRO A 334 49.57 9.89 -46.44
CA PRO A 334 49.71 8.43 -46.40
C PRO A 334 49.99 7.78 -47.76
N ALA A 335 49.46 8.33 -48.87
CA ALA A 335 49.75 7.83 -50.21
C ALA A 335 51.14 8.25 -50.72
N MET A 336 51.68 9.38 -50.25
CA MET A 336 52.99 9.90 -50.63
C MET A 336 54.15 9.22 -49.91
N ASP A 337 53.92 8.71 -48.70
CA ASP A 337 54.88 7.89 -47.95
C ASP A 337 54.98 6.52 -48.61
N PHE A 338 55.82 6.38 -49.63
CA PHE A 338 55.92 5.17 -50.43
C PHE A 338 56.57 4.02 -49.62
N ASN A 339 57.55 4.37 -48.78
CA ASN A 339 58.35 3.41 -48.05
C ASN A 339 57.68 2.95 -46.72
N GLY A 340 56.66 3.67 -46.25
CA GLY A 340 55.88 3.34 -45.06
C GLY A 340 56.59 3.69 -43.75
N ASP A 341 57.52 4.65 -43.75
CA ASP A 341 58.28 5.05 -42.57
C ASP A 341 57.68 6.24 -41.81
N GLU A 342 56.46 6.63 -42.17
CA GLU A 342 55.70 7.75 -41.59
C GLU A 342 56.30 9.13 -41.87
N ASN A 343 57.26 9.26 -42.79
CA ASN A 343 57.82 10.54 -43.21
C ASN A 343 57.79 10.67 -44.72
N VAL A 344 57.09 11.68 -45.23
CA VAL A 344 57.13 12.01 -46.65
C VAL A 344 58.41 12.79 -46.95
N ASP A 345 59.39 12.17 -47.62
CA ASP A 345 60.64 12.78 -48.03
C ASP A 345 61.17 12.30 -49.41
N LEU A 346 62.43 12.63 -49.73
CA LEU A 346 63.02 12.26 -51.03
C LEU A 346 63.22 10.75 -51.19
N SER A 347 63.30 9.99 -50.11
CA SER A 347 63.40 8.54 -50.15
C SER A 347 62.15 7.90 -50.74
N ASP A 348 60.98 8.49 -50.54
CA ASP A 348 59.72 8.06 -51.15
C ASP A 348 59.71 8.29 -52.65
N VAL A 349 60.19 9.46 -53.09
CA VAL A 349 60.35 9.77 -54.52
C VAL A 349 61.25 8.74 -55.19
N LEU A 350 62.39 8.42 -54.56
CA LEU A 350 63.35 7.45 -55.10
C LEU A 350 62.76 6.04 -55.15
N SER A 351 62.02 5.65 -54.11
CA SER A 351 61.38 4.33 -54.02
C SER A 351 60.25 4.20 -55.05
N SER A 352 59.42 5.23 -55.19
CA SER A 352 58.38 5.35 -56.20
C SER A 352 58.93 5.23 -57.64
N LEU A 353 59.94 6.02 -57.99
CA LEU A 353 60.55 5.94 -59.33
C LEU A 353 61.25 4.61 -59.57
N ASN A 354 61.90 4.03 -58.55
CA ASN A 354 62.53 2.72 -58.69
C ASN A 354 61.49 1.65 -58.99
N PHE A 355 60.35 1.66 -58.31
CA PHE A 355 59.24 0.76 -58.58
C PHE A 355 58.67 0.96 -59.98
N VAL A 356 58.33 2.20 -60.36
CA VAL A 356 57.73 2.50 -61.67
C VAL A 356 58.65 2.11 -62.85
N PHE A 357 59.97 2.30 -62.74
CA PHE A 357 60.89 2.01 -63.84
C PHE A 357 61.45 0.58 -63.85
N THR A 358 61.56 -0.07 -62.69
CA THR A 358 62.24 -1.38 -62.59
C THR A 358 61.33 -2.50 -62.12
N GLY A 359 60.15 -2.20 -61.58
CA GLY A 359 59.26 -3.15 -60.93
C GLY A 359 59.82 -3.75 -59.64
N THR A 360 60.89 -3.16 -59.07
CA THR A 360 61.53 -3.62 -57.83
C THR A 360 61.25 -2.66 -56.68
N GLY A 361 61.16 -3.19 -55.45
CA GLY A 361 60.80 -2.39 -54.28
C GLY A 361 59.33 -1.99 -54.32
N VAL A 362 58.44 -2.98 -54.25
CA VAL A 362 56.99 -2.75 -54.16
C VAL A 362 56.67 -1.76 -53.02
N PRO A 363 55.64 -0.91 -53.16
CA PRO A 363 55.20 -0.04 -52.07
C PRO A 363 54.95 -0.86 -50.81
N SER A 364 55.21 -0.25 -49.65
CA SER A 364 54.76 -0.81 -48.38
C SER A 364 53.23 -0.94 -48.36
N ALA A 365 52.69 -1.77 -47.47
CA ALA A 365 51.23 -1.84 -47.33
C ALA A 365 50.66 -0.45 -46.99
N PRO A 366 49.54 -0.02 -47.57
CA PRO A 366 48.65 -0.78 -48.46
C PRO A 366 48.98 -0.65 -49.96
N TYR A 367 49.27 -1.77 -50.63
CA TYR A 367 49.39 -1.86 -52.10
C TYR A 367 49.33 -3.34 -52.56
N PRO A 368 48.62 -3.70 -53.65
CA PRO A 368 47.82 -2.84 -54.52
C PRO A 368 46.43 -2.49 -53.96
N ASP A 369 46.08 -3.09 -52.83
CA ASP A 369 44.84 -2.77 -52.11
C ASP A 369 44.95 -1.41 -51.42
N CYS A 370 43.82 -0.78 -51.11
CA CYS A 370 43.79 0.42 -50.26
C CYS A 370 43.60 0.06 -48.79
N ASP A 371 43.97 1.00 -47.94
CA ASP A 371 43.69 0.98 -46.51
C ASP A 371 43.37 2.40 -46.03
N TRP A 372 42.90 2.50 -44.80
CA TRP A 372 42.55 3.77 -44.19
C TRP A 372 43.77 4.40 -43.51
N PRO A 373 43.88 5.74 -43.49
CA PRO A 373 44.94 6.42 -42.77
C PRO A 373 44.97 5.98 -41.30
N SER A 374 46.01 5.23 -40.92
CA SER A 374 46.28 4.85 -39.54
C SER A 374 47.71 5.28 -39.18
N GLY A 375 47.85 6.41 -38.49
CA GLY A 375 49.18 6.93 -38.13
C GLY A 375 49.25 8.45 -37.96
N LEU A 376 50.48 8.96 -37.85
CA LEU A 376 50.77 10.40 -37.64
C LEU A 376 50.70 11.24 -38.91
N LEU A 377 50.69 10.59 -40.09
CA LEU A 377 50.43 11.25 -41.37
C LEU A 377 48.92 11.52 -41.46
N GLY A 378 48.53 12.79 -41.64
CA GLY A 378 47.14 13.23 -41.59
C GLY A 378 46.20 12.52 -42.57
N SER A 379 44.90 12.84 -42.51
CA SER A 379 43.89 12.21 -43.34
C SER A 379 43.98 12.63 -44.82
N CYS A 380 43.54 11.73 -45.69
CA CYS A 380 43.35 12.02 -47.11
C CYS A 380 41.97 12.68 -47.30
N GLU A 381 41.92 13.87 -47.90
CA GLU A 381 40.64 14.52 -48.20
C GLU A 381 39.95 13.89 -49.42
N ALA A 382 38.64 13.65 -49.31
CA ALA A 382 37.71 13.31 -50.39
C ALA A 382 37.85 11.91 -51.00
N SER A 383 36.92 11.02 -50.64
CA SER A 383 36.34 9.89 -51.40
C SER A 383 36.07 8.72 -50.45
N LEU A 384 34.85 8.18 -50.42
CA LEU A 384 34.51 6.93 -49.70
C LEU A 384 34.92 5.66 -50.47
N LEU A 385 35.54 5.83 -51.64
CA LEU A 385 35.98 4.74 -52.50
C LEU A 385 37.50 4.75 -52.60
N CYS A 386 38.06 3.54 -52.56
CA CYS A 386 39.41 3.22 -53.00
C CYS A 386 39.70 3.93 -54.34
N PRO A 387 40.73 4.78 -54.43
CA PRO A 387 41.09 5.53 -55.64
C PRO A 387 41.27 4.65 -56.89
#